data_AF-A0A971FYJ2-F1
#
_entry.id   AF-A0A971FYJ2-F1
#
_cell.length_a   1.000
_cell.length_b   1.000
_cell.length_c   1.000
_cell.angle_alpha   90.00
_cell.angle_beta   90.00
_cell.angle_gamma   90.00
#
_symmetry.space_group_name_H-M   'P 1'
#
loop_
_entity.id
_entity.type
_entity.pdbx_description
1 polymer ?
#
loop_
_entity_poly.entity_id
_entity_poly.type
_entity_poly.pdbx_seq_one_letter_code
_entity_poly.pdbx_strand_id
1 'polypeptide(L)'
;MRDVRGAGRLVLVATALLWSGFVVGCGGDDGGSGADAAGVPAEDAGDGGDGGGGTVGGGGGGASLTVDGEAIDVGSPLCYLEPQDSAGGGGQILATAQVSGTNADGVRVALDFTRFDADSTFHGDDITLDVGELGDSVGFAASLDEGTIEVADGVVSGDDITLTEPGSGDSVVVSFDLDC
;
A
#
# COMPACT_ATOMS: atom_id res chain seq x y z
N MET A 1 -9.25 49.27 33.58
CA MET A 1 -10.56 48.71 33.97
C MET A 1 -10.51 47.21 33.74
N ARG A 2 -10.81 46.41 34.79
CA ARG A 2 -11.25 44.99 34.80
C ARG A 2 -10.22 43.94 34.29
N ASP A 3 -9.60 43.18 35.21
CA ASP A 3 -10.02 41.85 35.75
C ASP A 3 -9.59 40.70 34.81
N VAL A 4 -8.51 39.97 35.06
CA VAL A 4 -8.30 38.79 35.96
C VAL A 4 -9.01 37.52 35.46
N ARG A 5 -8.30 36.38 35.58
CA ARG A 5 -8.68 34.94 35.50
C ARG A 5 -8.45 34.33 34.10
N GLY A 6 -7.61 33.31 33.88
CA GLY A 6 -7.13 32.24 34.76
C GLY A 6 -7.88 30.94 34.44
N ALA A 7 -7.26 30.05 33.67
CA ALA A 7 -7.58 28.61 33.53
C ALA A 7 -6.53 28.01 32.58
N GLY A 8 -5.93 26.84 32.79
CA GLY A 8 -6.14 25.83 33.79
C GLY A 8 -5.40 24.57 33.35
N ARG A 9 -4.54 24.05 34.24
CA ARG A 9 -4.19 22.64 34.44
C ARG A 9 -3.83 21.75 33.23
N LEU A 10 -2.53 21.51 33.14
CA LEU A 10 -1.88 20.20 33.00
C LEU A 10 -2.78 19.01 33.41
N VAL A 11 -3.04 18.08 32.50
CA VAL A 11 -3.41 16.70 32.80
C VAL A 11 -2.54 15.79 31.94
N LEU A 12 -1.40 15.38 32.51
CA LEU A 12 -0.67 14.18 32.12
C LEU A 12 -1.51 12.98 32.55
N VAL A 13 -2.08 12.22 31.60
CA VAL A 13 -2.58 10.88 31.89
C VAL A 13 -1.46 9.91 31.54
N ALA A 14 -0.68 9.56 32.55
CA ALA A 14 0.19 8.40 32.52
C ALA A 14 -0.66 7.15 32.79
N THR A 15 -0.91 6.35 31.77
CA THR A 15 -1.45 4.99 31.93
C THR A 15 -0.32 4.00 31.77
N ALA A 16 0.35 3.72 32.89
CA ALA A 16 1.11 2.50 33.06
C ALA A 16 0.13 1.38 33.40
N LEU A 17 0.03 0.37 32.53
CA LEU A 17 -0.58 -0.91 32.87
C LEU A 17 0.42 -2.01 32.54
N LEU A 18 1.09 -2.45 33.61
CA LEU A 18 1.78 -3.73 33.68
C LEU A 18 0.80 -4.84 33.32
N TRP A 19 1.17 -5.69 32.34
CA TRP A 19 0.70 -7.07 32.34
C TRP A 19 1.89 -8.02 32.32
N SER A 20 1.96 -8.75 33.42
CA SER A 20 2.90 -9.80 33.75
C SER A 20 2.74 -10.99 32.81
N GLY A 21 3.85 -11.69 32.56
CA GLY A 21 3.95 -12.73 31.55
C GLY A 21 3.08 -13.96 31.77
N PHE A 22 2.89 -14.66 30.67
CA PHE A 22 2.59 -16.08 30.63
C PHE A 22 3.51 -16.74 29.60
N VAL A 23 4.61 -17.30 30.10
CA VAL A 23 5.43 -18.27 29.36
C VAL A 23 4.74 -19.61 29.50
N VAL A 24 4.17 -20.13 28.42
CA VAL A 24 3.91 -21.57 28.28
C VAL A 24 4.92 -22.10 27.29
N GLY A 25 5.91 -22.80 27.84
CA GLY A 25 6.75 -23.72 27.09
C GLY A 25 6.01 -25.06 26.91
N CYS A 26 5.97 -25.51 25.67
CA CYS A 26 6.14 -26.91 25.26
C CYS A 26 7.27 -26.85 24.22
N GLY A 27 8.47 -27.43 24.38
CA GLY A 27 8.82 -28.59 25.16
C GLY A 27 8.41 -29.86 24.42
N GLY A 28 9.32 -30.44 23.63
CA GLY A 28 9.13 -31.78 23.06
C GLY A 28 9.83 -32.03 21.74
N ASP A 29 11.12 -32.34 21.84
CA ASP A 29 11.99 -32.93 20.81
C ASP A 29 11.52 -34.35 20.45
N ASP A 30 11.47 -34.71 19.16
CA ASP A 30 11.42 -36.11 18.73
C ASP A 30 12.21 -36.29 17.41
N GLY A 31 13.49 -36.65 17.57
CA GLY A 31 14.07 -37.86 16.99
C GLY A 31 14.20 -37.95 15.47
N GLY A 32 15.43 -37.74 14.98
CA GLY A 32 15.82 -38.07 13.60
C GLY A 32 16.05 -39.57 13.33
N SER A 33 16.16 -39.90 12.04
CA SER A 33 16.90 -40.99 11.39
C SER A 33 16.53 -40.95 9.90
N GLY A 34 17.39 -41.03 8.89
CA GLY A 34 18.83 -41.26 8.81
C GLY A 34 19.28 -40.95 7.37
N ALA A 35 20.59 -40.83 7.18
CA ALA A 35 21.22 -40.75 5.87
C ALA A 35 21.30 -42.14 5.20
N ASP A 36 21.65 -42.12 3.90
CA ASP A 36 22.30 -43.15 3.05
C ASP A 36 21.47 -43.41 1.76
N ALA A 37 21.80 -42.84 0.59
CA ALA A 37 22.91 -43.11 -0.34
C ALA A 37 22.47 -43.95 -1.57
N ALA A 38 22.64 -43.36 -2.78
CA ALA A 38 22.70 -43.91 -4.16
C ALA A 38 21.84 -43.01 -5.09
N GLY A 39 22.23 -42.51 -6.26
CA GLY A 39 23.28 -42.90 -7.20
C GLY A 39 22.70 -42.93 -8.63
N VAL A 40 22.79 -41.78 -9.36
CA VAL A 40 22.86 -41.53 -10.83
C VAL A 40 21.70 -41.98 -11.78
N PRO A 41 21.59 -41.48 -13.05
CA PRO A 41 22.16 -40.29 -13.73
C PRO A 41 21.10 -39.36 -14.41
N ALA A 42 21.60 -38.32 -15.07
CA ALA A 42 20.86 -37.40 -15.95
C ALA A 42 20.16 -38.10 -17.14
N GLU A 43 18.94 -37.65 -17.45
CA GLU A 43 18.31 -37.84 -18.76
C GLU A 43 17.97 -36.46 -19.33
N ASP A 44 18.73 -36.14 -20.38
CA ASP A 44 18.49 -35.10 -21.36
C ASP A 44 17.23 -35.47 -22.16
N ALA A 45 16.19 -34.65 -22.05
CA ALA A 45 15.12 -34.58 -23.04
C ALA A 45 14.71 -33.12 -23.16
N GLY A 46 15.39 -32.41 -24.06
CA GLY A 46 14.84 -31.19 -24.61
C GLY A 46 13.52 -31.49 -25.31
N ASP A 47 12.48 -30.74 -24.95
CA ASP A 47 11.35 -30.47 -25.84
C ASP A 47 11.13 -28.96 -25.82
N GLY A 48 11.50 -28.32 -26.93
CA GLY A 48 11.22 -26.93 -27.20
C GLY A 48 9.78 -26.79 -27.65
N GLY A 49 8.99 -26.04 -26.89
CA GLY A 49 7.65 -25.64 -27.24
C GLY A 49 7.40 -24.21 -26.78
N ASP A 50 7.71 -23.28 -27.69
CA ASP A 50 7.27 -21.88 -27.63
C ASP A 50 5.75 -21.80 -27.41
N GLY A 51 5.34 -21.05 -26.41
CA GLY A 51 3.95 -20.90 -26.02
C GLY A 51 3.75 -19.65 -25.19
N GLY A 52 4.15 -18.50 -25.74
CA GLY A 52 3.64 -17.15 -25.42
C GLY A 52 3.17 -16.93 -23.98
N GLY A 53 4.06 -17.13 -23.01
CA GLY A 53 3.87 -16.56 -21.70
C GLY A 53 4.15 -15.08 -21.85
N GLY A 54 3.09 -14.27 -21.93
CA GLY A 54 3.23 -12.82 -21.78
C GLY A 54 4.08 -12.58 -20.54
N THR A 55 5.30 -12.11 -20.74
CA THR A 55 6.04 -11.49 -19.65
C THR A 55 5.13 -10.36 -19.21
N VAL A 56 4.46 -10.52 -18.07
CA VAL A 56 4.06 -9.37 -17.26
C VAL A 56 5.34 -8.58 -17.10
N GLY A 57 5.49 -7.56 -17.93
CA GLY A 57 6.59 -6.62 -17.86
C GLY A 57 6.39 -5.84 -16.58
N GLY A 58 6.76 -6.45 -15.45
CA GLY A 58 7.05 -5.70 -14.25
C GLY A 58 8.34 -4.97 -14.51
N GLY A 59 8.24 -3.77 -15.09
CA GLY A 59 9.27 -2.76 -14.92
C GLY A 59 9.44 -2.62 -13.41
N GLY A 60 10.57 -3.10 -12.88
CA GLY A 60 10.94 -2.82 -11.50
C GLY A 60 11.40 -1.37 -11.43
N GLY A 61 10.48 -0.45 -11.65
CA GLY A 61 10.69 0.97 -11.48
C GLY A 61 10.83 1.30 -10.00
N GLY A 62 11.54 2.39 -9.71
CA GLY A 62 11.60 2.92 -8.36
C GLY A 62 10.24 3.48 -7.95
N ALA A 63 9.94 3.49 -6.65
CA ALA A 63 8.82 4.25 -6.13
C ALA A 63 9.30 5.27 -5.12
N SER A 64 8.63 6.41 -5.09
CA SER A 64 8.70 7.37 -3.99
C SER A 64 7.29 7.70 -3.51
N LEU A 65 7.16 7.83 -2.19
CA LEU A 65 5.93 8.23 -1.53
C LEU A 65 6.29 9.11 -0.34
N THR A 66 5.64 10.26 -0.23
CA THR A 66 5.66 11.09 0.96
C THR A 66 4.25 11.28 1.50
N VAL A 67 4.09 11.22 2.82
CA VAL A 67 2.84 11.52 3.53
C VAL A 67 3.14 12.60 4.55
N ASP A 68 2.46 13.75 4.46
CA ASP A 68 2.70 14.96 5.27
C ASP A 68 4.17 15.40 5.31
N GLY A 69 4.88 15.18 4.20
CA GLY A 69 6.31 15.46 4.05
C GLY A 69 7.25 14.42 4.68
N GLU A 70 6.72 13.36 5.31
CA GLU A 70 7.49 12.19 5.73
C GLU A 70 7.68 11.23 4.54
N ALA A 71 8.92 10.82 4.27
CA ALA A 71 9.21 9.82 3.26
C ALA A 71 8.87 8.40 3.78
N ILE A 72 8.17 7.63 2.95
CA ILE A 72 7.81 6.24 3.23
C ILE A 72 8.82 5.30 2.55
N ASP A 73 9.33 4.31 3.28
CA ASP A 73 10.17 3.26 2.71
C ASP A 73 9.28 2.26 1.95
N VAL A 74 9.17 2.45 0.64
CA VAL A 74 8.26 1.70 -0.24
C VAL A 74 8.98 0.66 -1.10
N GLY A 75 8.26 -0.42 -1.39
CA GLY A 75 8.69 -1.42 -2.36
C GLY A 75 8.41 -1.00 -3.81
N SER A 76 8.62 -1.94 -4.74
CA SER A 76 8.23 -1.76 -6.14
C SER A 76 6.71 -1.61 -6.28
N PRO A 77 6.23 -0.69 -7.14
CA PRO A 77 4.80 -0.52 -7.35
C PRO A 77 4.24 -1.68 -8.18
N LEU A 78 2.93 -1.87 -8.09
CA LEU A 78 2.15 -2.78 -8.93
C LEU A 78 1.22 -1.92 -9.78
N CYS A 79 1.36 -1.99 -11.11
CA CYS A 79 0.59 -1.15 -12.00
C CYS A 79 -0.10 -1.96 -13.10
N TYR A 80 -1.28 -1.49 -13.48
CA TYR A 80 -1.98 -1.93 -14.69
C TYR A 80 -2.45 -0.67 -15.42
N LEU A 81 -1.72 -0.27 -16.45
CA LEU A 81 -1.94 0.98 -17.18
C LEU A 81 -2.72 0.80 -18.48
N GLU A 82 -3.35 -0.37 -18.64
CA GLU A 82 -4.18 -0.70 -19.79
C GLU A 82 -5.65 -0.67 -19.40
N PRO A 83 -6.57 -0.28 -20.31
CA PRO A 83 -8.01 -0.29 -20.04
C PRO A 83 -8.55 -1.67 -19.67
N GLN A 84 -9.42 -1.71 -18.68
CA GLN A 84 -10.10 -2.91 -18.18
C GLN A 84 -11.60 -2.63 -18.04
N ASP A 85 -12.45 -3.58 -18.45
CA ASP A 85 -13.90 -3.49 -18.23
C ASP A 85 -14.18 -3.42 -16.71
N SER A 86 -14.94 -2.41 -16.26
CA SER A 86 -15.01 -2.00 -14.85
C SER A 86 -15.60 -3.06 -13.92
N ALA A 87 -15.03 -3.14 -12.71
CA ALA A 87 -15.52 -3.96 -11.59
C ALA A 87 -16.83 -3.44 -10.97
N GLY A 88 -17.37 -2.28 -11.40
CA GLY A 88 -18.68 -1.81 -10.96
C GLY A 88 -19.17 -0.55 -11.68
N GLY A 89 -20.40 -0.60 -12.22
CA GLY A 89 -21.12 0.62 -12.60
C GLY A 89 -21.10 1.02 -14.09
N GLY A 90 -20.63 0.17 -15.00
CA GLY A 90 -20.93 0.29 -16.44
C GLY A 90 -19.94 1.04 -17.34
N GLY A 91 -18.75 1.39 -16.86
CA GLY A 91 -17.66 1.96 -17.67
C GLY A 91 -16.37 1.12 -17.61
N GLN A 92 -15.20 1.75 -17.71
CA GLN A 92 -13.88 1.11 -17.67
C GLN A 92 -12.97 1.71 -16.59
N ILE A 93 -12.08 0.87 -16.08
CA ILE A 93 -10.88 1.30 -15.36
C ILE A 93 -9.81 1.55 -16.41
N LEU A 94 -9.24 2.76 -16.45
CA LEU A 94 -8.24 3.16 -17.43
C LEU A 94 -6.81 2.92 -16.95
N ALA A 95 -6.58 3.02 -15.64
CA ALA A 95 -5.28 2.77 -15.02
C ALA A 95 -5.47 2.42 -13.54
N THR A 96 -4.58 1.57 -13.02
CA THR A 96 -4.41 1.34 -11.58
C THR A 96 -2.94 1.33 -11.22
N ALA A 97 -2.60 1.83 -10.04
CA ALA A 97 -1.28 1.71 -9.45
C ALA A 97 -1.37 1.55 -7.94
N GLN A 98 -0.52 0.71 -7.38
CA GLN A 98 -0.48 0.40 -5.96
C GLN A 98 0.95 0.38 -5.47
N VAL A 99 1.19 0.91 -4.27
CA VAL A 99 2.47 0.79 -3.59
C VAL A 99 2.25 0.60 -2.10
N SER A 100 3.15 -0.13 -1.44
CA SER A 100 3.12 -0.26 0.01
C SER A 100 4.53 -0.25 0.60
N GLY A 101 4.61 0.14 1.86
CA GLY A 101 5.85 0.36 2.57
C GLY A 101 5.63 0.57 4.06
N THR A 102 6.64 1.15 4.71
CA THR A 102 6.58 1.51 6.13
C THR A 102 7.13 2.91 6.38
N ASN A 103 6.52 3.60 7.34
CA ASN A 103 7.04 4.87 7.84
C ASN A 103 8.23 4.66 8.81
N ALA A 104 8.79 5.74 9.36
CA ALA A 104 9.97 5.64 10.25
C ALA A 104 9.69 4.87 11.57
N ASP A 105 8.44 4.80 12.00
CA ASP A 105 8.00 4.06 13.18
C ASP A 105 7.72 2.57 12.88
N GLY A 106 7.89 2.13 11.63
CA GLY A 106 7.58 0.77 11.18
C GLY A 106 6.09 0.50 10.99
N VAL A 107 5.26 1.55 10.96
CA VAL A 107 3.83 1.46 10.64
C VAL A 107 3.67 1.30 9.14
N ARG A 108 2.85 0.34 8.73
CA ARG A 108 2.54 0.12 7.32
C ARG A 108 1.79 1.32 6.74
N VAL A 109 2.18 1.68 5.52
CA VAL A 109 1.48 2.64 4.67
C VAL A 109 1.25 1.99 3.30
N ALA A 110 0.04 2.08 2.77
CA ALA A 110 -0.29 1.58 1.43
C ALA A 110 -1.13 2.62 0.68
N LEU A 111 -0.77 2.87 -0.57
CA LEU A 111 -1.46 3.80 -1.47
C LEU A 111 -2.01 3.01 -2.67
N ASP A 112 -3.27 3.26 -3.01
CA ASP A 112 -3.95 2.72 -4.18
C ASP A 112 -4.51 3.89 -5.00
N PHE A 113 -4.27 3.84 -6.30
CA PHE A 113 -4.82 4.75 -7.29
C PHE A 113 -5.59 3.95 -8.33
N THR A 114 -6.77 4.46 -8.70
CA THR A 114 -7.57 3.97 -9.81
C THR A 114 -8.12 5.14 -10.63
N ARG A 115 -7.88 5.15 -11.95
CA ARG A 115 -8.56 6.05 -12.89
C ARG A 115 -9.75 5.34 -13.52
N PHE A 116 -10.91 5.98 -13.45
CA PHE A 116 -12.13 5.55 -14.12
C PHE A 116 -12.48 6.47 -15.28
N ASP A 117 -13.03 5.88 -16.36
CA ASP A 117 -13.56 6.67 -17.46
C ASP A 117 -14.81 7.46 -17.08
N ALA A 118 -15.16 8.44 -17.91
CA ALA A 118 -16.33 9.30 -17.70
C ALA A 118 -17.68 8.56 -17.75
N ASP A 119 -17.71 7.35 -18.33
CA ASP A 119 -18.91 6.52 -18.44
C ASP A 119 -19.14 5.65 -17.19
N SER A 120 -18.16 5.59 -16.28
CA SER A 120 -18.26 4.85 -15.02
C SER A 120 -19.11 5.59 -13.98
N THR A 121 -19.74 4.83 -13.07
CA THR A 121 -20.51 5.39 -11.95
C THR A 121 -19.62 6.22 -11.01
N PHE A 122 -18.36 5.81 -10.87
CA PHE A 122 -17.27 6.55 -10.25
C PHE A 122 -16.39 7.02 -11.40
N HIS A 123 -16.16 8.31 -11.58
CA HIS A 123 -15.39 8.86 -12.70
C HIS A 123 -14.23 9.69 -12.17
N GLY A 124 -13.17 9.78 -12.96
CA GLY A 124 -11.97 10.53 -12.61
C GLY A 124 -10.94 9.68 -11.85
N ASP A 125 -10.19 10.33 -10.98
CA ASP A 125 -9.06 9.75 -10.28
C ASP A 125 -9.45 9.47 -8.83
N ASP A 126 -9.55 8.20 -8.45
CA ASP A 126 -9.76 7.78 -7.07
C ASP A 126 -8.42 7.37 -6.46
N ILE A 127 -8.17 7.86 -5.25
CA ILE A 127 -6.94 7.60 -4.52
C ILE A 127 -7.25 7.32 -3.07
N THR A 128 -6.66 6.26 -2.54
CA THR A 128 -6.78 5.87 -1.13
C THR A 128 -5.42 5.65 -0.50
N LEU A 129 -5.33 5.93 0.79
CA LEU A 129 -4.16 5.69 1.62
C LEU A 129 -4.60 5.00 2.91
N ASP A 130 -4.06 3.82 3.17
CA ASP A 130 -4.22 3.09 4.42
C ASP A 130 -2.96 3.23 5.28
N VAL A 131 -3.13 3.67 6.52
CA VAL A 131 -2.06 3.76 7.51
C VAL A 131 -2.39 2.86 8.71
N GLY A 132 -1.58 1.85 8.96
CA GLY A 132 -1.77 0.89 10.05
C GLY A 132 -1.77 -0.57 9.60
N GLU A 133 -2.13 -1.46 10.53
CA GLU A 133 -2.22 -2.89 10.26
C GLU A 133 -3.47 -3.23 9.45
N LEU A 134 -3.39 -4.34 8.70
CA LEU A 134 -4.55 -4.82 7.93
C LEU A 134 -5.73 -5.15 8.87
N GLY A 135 -6.86 -4.48 8.64
CA GLY A 135 -8.08 -4.66 9.44
C GLY A 135 -8.22 -3.67 10.59
N ASP A 136 -7.17 -2.93 10.93
CA ASP A 136 -7.14 -1.89 11.97
C ASP A 136 -6.49 -0.58 11.43
N SER A 137 -6.48 -0.38 10.12
CA SER A 137 -5.93 0.81 9.47
C SER A 137 -6.87 2.02 9.56
N VAL A 138 -6.27 3.21 9.55
CA VAL A 138 -6.96 4.46 9.24
C VAL A 138 -6.88 4.68 7.74
N GLY A 139 -8.04 4.80 7.09
CA GLY A 139 -8.16 5.01 5.65
C GLY A 139 -8.46 6.47 5.31
N PHE A 140 -7.68 7.03 4.40
CA PHE A 140 -7.87 8.36 3.80
C PHE A 140 -8.21 8.18 2.32
N ALA A 141 -9.07 9.03 1.79
CA ALA A 141 -9.44 8.96 0.38
C ALA A 141 -9.67 10.34 -0.23
N ALA A 142 -9.56 10.40 -1.56
CA ALA A 142 -10.05 11.50 -2.37
C ALA A 142 -10.56 10.97 -3.71
N SER A 143 -11.63 11.59 -4.22
CA SER A 143 -12.06 11.43 -5.61
C SER A 143 -11.83 12.76 -6.31
N LEU A 144 -11.02 12.74 -7.36
CA LEU A 144 -10.48 13.89 -8.06
C LEU A 144 -10.95 13.89 -9.52
N ASP A 145 -10.88 15.05 -10.18
CA ASP A 145 -11.14 15.13 -11.61
C ASP A 145 -10.13 14.27 -12.39
N GLU A 146 -10.58 13.67 -13.50
CA GLU A 146 -9.71 12.89 -14.41
C GLU A 146 -8.50 13.72 -14.85
N GLY A 147 -7.30 13.15 -14.69
CA GLY A 147 -6.05 13.79 -15.10
C GLY A 147 -5.43 14.68 -14.02
N THR A 148 -5.97 14.67 -12.80
CA THR A 148 -5.31 15.30 -11.64
C THR A 148 -4.03 14.55 -11.27
N ILE A 149 -4.05 13.22 -11.35
CA ILE A 149 -2.87 12.35 -11.23
C ILE A 149 -2.29 12.17 -12.63
N GLU A 150 -0.98 12.33 -12.82
CA GLU A 150 -0.36 12.13 -14.12
C GLU A 150 -0.15 10.62 -14.37
N VAL A 151 -0.49 10.16 -15.59
CA VAL A 151 -0.24 8.78 -16.05
C VAL A 151 0.41 8.90 -17.42
N ALA A 152 1.73 8.80 -17.47
CA ALA A 152 2.50 9.01 -18.69
C ALA A 152 3.83 8.25 -18.64
N ASP A 153 4.27 7.73 -19.79
CA ASP A 153 5.59 7.12 -19.97
C ASP A 153 5.92 6.00 -18.96
N GLY A 154 4.91 5.23 -18.53
CA GLY A 154 5.06 4.19 -17.51
C GLY A 154 4.98 4.70 -16.07
N VAL A 155 4.93 6.00 -15.85
CA VAL A 155 4.90 6.57 -14.51
C VAL A 155 3.48 6.99 -14.12
N VAL A 156 3.12 6.71 -12.86
CA VAL A 156 1.95 7.30 -12.20
C VAL A 156 2.43 8.23 -11.09
N SER A 157 2.10 9.51 -11.19
CA SER A 157 2.59 10.52 -10.25
C SER A 157 1.51 11.51 -9.80
N GLY A 158 1.63 11.97 -8.57
CA GLY A 158 0.76 12.97 -7.97
C GLY A 158 1.53 13.83 -6.99
N ASP A 159 1.14 15.09 -6.87
CA ASP A 159 1.83 16.07 -6.02
C ASP A 159 0.84 16.85 -5.17
N ASP A 160 1.14 17.00 -3.88
CA ASP A 160 0.36 17.76 -2.90
C ASP A 160 -1.14 17.36 -2.87
N ILE A 161 -1.43 16.07 -3.01
CA ILE A 161 -2.80 15.53 -3.03
C ILE A 161 -3.32 15.42 -1.60
N THR A 162 -4.41 16.13 -1.30
CA THR A 162 -5.05 16.05 0.02
C THR A 162 -6.04 14.90 0.07
N LEU A 163 -5.83 13.97 1.02
CA LEU A 163 -6.73 12.85 1.31
C LEU A 163 -7.41 13.09 2.66
N THR A 164 -8.68 12.69 2.80
CA THR A 164 -9.46 12.92 4.03
C THR A 164 -10.02 11.61 4.58
N GLU A 165 -9.95 11.43 5.89
CA GLU A 165 -10.60 10.32 6.59
C GLU A 165 -12.11 10.61 6.72
N PRO A 166 -13.00 9.76 6.20
CA PRO A 166 -14.44 10.06 6.11
C PRO A 166 -15.15 10.13 7.47
N GLY A 167 -14.56 9.61 8.55
CA GLY A 167 -15.16 9.60 9.90
C GLY A 167 -14.80 10.84 10.72
N SER A 168 -13.51 11.12 10.84
CA SER A 168 -12.97 12.24 11.64
C SER A 168 -12.93 13.57 10.90
N GLY A 169 -12.76 13.55 9.57
CA GLY A 169 -12.43 14.72 8.77
C GLY A 169 -10.95 15.13 8.88
N ASP A 170 -10.11 14.33 9.51
CA ASP A 170 -8.66 14.52 9.49
C ASP A 170 -8.13 14.31 8.07
N SER A 171 -7.05 15.02 7.72
CA SER A 171 -6.50 15.00 6.37
C SER A 171 -4.99 14.81 6.39
N VAL A 172 -4.48 14.19 5.34
CA VAL A 172 -3.05 14.05 5.05
C VAL A 172 -2.77 14.56 3.63
N VAL A 173 -1.54 14.98 3.37
CA VAL A 173 -1.07 15.38 2.04
C VAL A 173 -0.10 14.33 1.51
N VAL A 174 -0.33 13.85 0.29
CA VAL A 174 0.53 12.84 -0.35
C VAL A 174 1.15 13.37 -1.65
N SER A 175 2.42 13.05 -1.85
CA SER A 175 3.10 13.16 -3.15
C SER A 175 3.75 11.81 -3.45
N PHE A 176 3.70 11.37 -4.70
CA PHE A 176 4.21 10.08 -5.12
C PHE A 176 4.66 10.07 -6.57
N ASP A 177 5.58 9.17 -6.86
CA ASP A 177 6.05 8.85 -8.21
C ASP A 177 6.27 7.33 -8.25
N LEU A 178 5.47 6.65 -9.06
CA LEU A 178 5.46 5.19 -9.20
C LEU A 178 5.91 4.85 -10.62
N ASP A 179 7.15 4.39 -10.75
CA ASP A 179 7.70 3.91 -12.03
C ASP A 179 7.22 2.48 -12.30
N CYS A 180 6.42 2.35 -13.35
CA CYS A 180 5.85 1.11 -13.88
C CYS A 180 6.48 0.82 -15.27
#